data_AF-A0A3B9RUH2-F1
#
_entry.id   AF-A0A3B9RUH2-F1
#
_cell.length_a   1.000
_cell.length_b   1.000
_cell.length_c   1.000
_cell.angle_alpha   90.00
_cell.angle_beta   90.00
_cell.angle_gamma   90.00
#
_symmetry.space_group_name_H-M   'P 1'
#
loop_
_entity.id
_entity.type
_entity.pdbx_description
1 polymer ?
#
loop_
_entity_poly.entity_id
_entity_poly.type
_entity_poly.pdbx_seq_one_letter_code
_entity_poly.pdbx_strand_id
1 'polypeptide(L)'
;MLLFVNFFIKKHYMTEKYENEAEKRWISARNCLNKGNLKQFLRKNNHFCEYVSLYRKDINFESLSASLKSKSIAPKGQRLLQDLLEHCLFYLNQQKINSKQLTVEGQDVESIYKQIDYFQQKTFSAANKNCTDVKIYRAIMTHIKNFALQDVRLAVDDKLAQLKHLDKSLNDADLTRSIHNILELKEFENTQWLKRIYKKRPDFFHACPVKAQGAGISKIYQGLQGDVLKMCILEDCIAEFKQTTTSEALTQCYEAFKKTTRYKILSQGQGLTTCLLQHTFFGKKTTSIKALEQAVASLTSQKRPIIEIIRRE
;
A
#
# COMPACT_ATOMS: atom_id res chain seq x y z
N MET A 1 -55.40 23.78 -0.94
CA MET A 1 -55.25 22.87 0.22
C MET A 1 -54.99 21.42 -0.20
N LEU A 2 -55.84 20.78 -1.02
CA LEU A 2 -55.66 19.39 -1.52
C LEU A 2 -54.36 19.12 -2.28
N LEU A 3 -53.88 20.06 -3.11
CA LEU A 3 -52.61 19.93 -3.83
C LEU A 3 -51.38 19.95 -2.90
N PHE A 4 -51.45 20.72 -1.81
CA PHE A 4 -50.40 20.78 -0.80
C PHE A 4 -50.32 19.47 0.00
N VAL A 5 -51.46 18.92 0.41
CA VAL A 5 -51.52 17.63 1.11
C VAL A 5 -50.96 16.48 0.26
N ASN A 6 -51.32 16.42 -1.04
CA ASN A 6 -50.77 15.42 -1.96
C ASN A 6 -49.26 15.57 -2.19
N PHE A 7 -48.75 16.80 -2.21
CA PHE A 7 -47.30 17.04 -2.31
C PHE A 7 -46.55 16.54 -1.08
N PHE A 8 -47.06 16.80 0.13
CA PHE A 8 -46.46 16.32 1.38
C PHE A 8 -46.52 14.80 1.51
N ILE A 9 -47.64 14.16 1.17
CA ILE A 9 -47.78 12.70 1.19
C ILE A 9 -46.81 12.05 0.19
N LYS A 10 -46.73 12.57 -1.05
CA LYS A 10 -45.82 12.06 -2.06
C LYS A 10 -44.35 12.25 -1.67
N LYS A 11 -44.01 13.38 -1.06
CA LYS A 11 -42.67 13.65 -0.53
C LYS A 11 -42.31 12.68 0.60
N HIS A 12 -43.22 12.49 1.56
CA HIS A 12 -43.03 11.58 2.70
C HIS A 12 -42.86 10.11 2.25
N TYR A 13 -43.71 9.63 1.34
CA TYR A 13 -43.63 8.28 0.79
C TYR A 13 -42.32 8.03 0.01
N MET A 14 -41.88 9.05 -0.73
CA MET A 14 -40.61 8.98 -1.45
C MET A 14 -39.44 8.92 -0.47
N THR A 15 -39.40 9.77 0.56
CA THR A 15 -38.36 9.74 1.62
C THR A 15 -38.28 8.37 2.30
N GLU A 16 -39.41 7.77 2.69
CA GLU A 16 -39.46 6.45 3.32
C GLU A 16 -38.92 5.33 2.40
N LYS A 17 -39.24 5.38 1.10
CA LYS A 17 -38.69 4.45 0.10
C LYS A 17 -37.16 4.53 0.02
N TYR A 18 -36.60 5.73 0.11
CA TYR A 18 -35.16 5.94 0.03
C TYR A 18 -34.45 5.56 1.33
N GLU A 19 -35.05 5.81 2.48
CA GLU A 19 -34.58 5.33 3.78
C GLU A 19 -34.53 3.79 3.81
N ASN A 20 -35.56 3.12 3.32
CA ASN A 20 -35.60 1.66 3.18
C ASN A 20 -34.49 1.11 2.26
N GLU A 21 -34.20 1.80 1.16
CA GLU A 21 -33.13 1.40 0.24
C GLU A 21 -31.72 1.68 0.81
N ALA A 22 -31.54 2.75 1.59
CA ALA A 22 -30.32 3.02 2.34
C ALA A 22 -30.09 1.94 3.40
N GLU A 23 -31.15 1.58 4.13
CA GLU A 23 -31.13 0.52 5.13
C GLU A 23 -30.74 -0.83 4.54
N LYS A 24 -31.33 -1.25 3.41
CA LYS A 24 -30.94 -2.50 2.73
C LYS A 24 -29.45 -2.53 2.38
N ARG A 25 -28.90 -1.40 1.91
CA ARG A 25 -27.47 -1.27 1.60
C ARG A 25 -26.60 -1.39 2.85
N TRP A 26 -27.01 -0.73 3.94
CA TRP A 26 -26.33 -0.82 5.22
C TRP A 26 -26.35 -2.25 5.78
N ILE A 27 -27.50 -2.94 5.76
CA ILE A 27 -27.65 -4.33 6.19
C ILE A 27 -26.75 -5.25 5.36
N SER A 28 -26.66 -5.03 4.05
CA SER A 28 -25.78 -5.79 3.17
C SER A 28 -24.31 -5.67 3.57
N ALA A 29 -23.84 -4.44 3.83
CA ALA A 29 -22.48 -4.20 4.32
C ALA A 29 -22.25 -4.84 5.70
N ARG A 30 -23.17 -4.63 6.66
CA ARG A 30 -23.12 -5.26 7.99
C ARG A 30 -23.00 -6.78 7.92
N ASN A 31 -23.77 -7.42 7.04
CA ASN A 31 -23.74 -8.88 6.89
C ASN A 31 -22.37 -9.37 6.40
N CYS A 32 -21.71 -8.63 5.50
CA CYS A 32 -20.33 -8.93 5.10
C CYS A 32 -19.34 -8.77 6.26
N LEU A 33 -19.49 -7.70 7.05
CA LEU A 33 -18.67 -7.41 8.22
C LEU A 33 -18.79 -8.52 9.28
N ASN A 34 -20.02 -8.92 9.64
CA ASN A 34 -20.27 -10.00 10.61
C ASN A 34 -19.69 -11.35 10.15
N LYS A 35 -19.65 -11.59 8.84
CA LYS A 35 -19.01 -12.77 8.23
C LYS A 35 -17.47 -12.65 8.17
N GLY A 36 -16.88 -11.50 8.52
CA GLY A 36 -15.45 -11.24 8.42
C GLY A 36 -14.94 -11.00 6.99
N ASN A 37 -15.84 -10.73 6.03
CA ASN A 37 -15.46 -10.46 4.65
C ASN A 37 -15.19 -8.97 4.44
N LEU A 38 -13.99 -8.53 4.86
CA LEU A 38 -13.58 -7.13 4.81
C LEU A 38 -13.63 -6.53 3.39
N LYS A 39 -13.25 -7.29 2.36
CA LYS A 39 -13.26 -6.81 0.97
C LYS A 39 -14.67 -6.46 0.50
N GLN A 40 -15.62 -7.36 0.74
CA GLN A 40 -17.02 -7.12 0.37
C GLN A 40 -17.65 -6.07 1.27
N PHE A 41 -17.30 -6.04 2.55
CA PHE A 41 -17.74 -4.99 3.47
C PHE A 41 -17.36 -3.59 2.94
N LEU A 42 -16.07 -3.33 2.65
CA LEU A 42 -15.63 -2.02 2.16
C LEU A 42 -16.35 -1.61 0.87
N ARG A 43 -16.50 -2.54 -0.08
CA ARG A 43 -17.24 -2.28 -1.32
C ARG A 43 -18.71 -1.93 -1.07
N LYS A 44 -19.40 -2.71 -0.23
CA LYS A 44 -20.81 -2.48 0.09
C LYS A 44 -21.02 -1.23 0.93
N ASN A 45 -20.07 -0.91 1.82
CA ASN A 45 -20.08 0.30 2.62
C ASN A 45 -19.91 1.55 1.75
N ASN A 46 -19.00 1.51 0.76
CA ASN A 46 -18.84 2.60 -0.19
C ASN A 46 -20.16 2.86 -0.96
N HIS A 47 -20.83 1.81 -1.46
CA HIS A 47 -22.14 1.98 -2.11
C HIS A 47 -23.22 2.53 -1.19
N PHE A 48 -23.22 2.18 0.10
CA PHE A 48 -24.11 2.78 1.09
C PHE A 48 -23.80 4.26 1.27
N CYS A 49 -22.52 4.61 1.47
CA CYS A 49 -22.07 5.98 1.67
C CYS A 49 -22.35 6.86 0.44
N GLU A 50 -22.09 6.38 -0.78
CA GLU A 50 -22.43 7.06 -2.04
C GLU A 50 -23.93 7.32 -2.13
N TYR A 51 -24.75 6.32 -1.78
CA TYR A 51 -26.20 6.44 -1.82
C TYR A 51 -26.70 7.58 -0.93
N VAL A 52 -26.25 7.63 0.33
CA VAL A 52 -26.72 8.64 1.30
C VAL A 52 -26.08 10.02 1.12
N SER A 53 -24.81 10.09 0.70
CA SER A 53 -24.07 11.37 0.62
C SER A 53 -24.15 12.06 -0.75
N LEU A 54 -24.21 11.29 -1.84
CA LEU A 54 -24.19 11.83 -3.20
C LEU A 54 -25.58 11.81 -3.84
N TYR A 55 -26.27 10.67 -3.75
CA TYR A 55 -27.52 10.48 -4.49
C TYR A 55 -28.76 10.93 -3.72
N ARG A 56 -28.72 10.88 -2.38
CA ARG A 56 -29.90 11.05 -1.53
C ARG A 56 -29.64 11.99 -0.33
N LYS A 57 -29.21 13.21 -0.60
CA LYS A 57 -28.99 14.26 0.43
C LYS A 57 -30.27 14.62 1.20
N ASP A 58 -31.43 14.18 0.72
CA ASP A 58 -32.76 14.35 1.30
C ASP A 58 -33.10 13.31 2.37
N ILE A 59 -32.25 12.30 2.60
CA ILE A 59 -32.44 11.30 3.67
C ILE A 59 -32.23 11.96 5.03
N ASN A 60 -33.19 11.77 5.94
CA ASN A 60 -33.03 12.18 7.33
C ASN A 60 -32.14 11.16 8.06
N PHE A 61 -30.91 11.56 8.39
CA PHE A 61 -29.97 10.69 9.07
C PHE A 61 -30.43 10.28 10.48
N GLU A 62 -31.20 11.11 11.18
CA GLU A 62 -31.74 10.76 12.50
C GLU A 62 -32.77 9.62 12.40
N SER A 63 -33.67 9.69 11.42
CA SER A 63 -34.66 8.63 11.10
C SER A 63 -33.96 7.32 10.75
N LEU A 64 -33.02 7.40 9.80
CA LEU A 64 -32.24 6.24 9.37
C LEU A 64 -31.43 5.65 10.54
N SER A 65 -30.76 6.49 11.33
CA SER A 65 -29.97 6.07 12.49
C SER A 65 -30.81 5.32 13.51
N ALA A 66 -32.02 5.78 13.82
CA ALA A 66 -32.95 5.10 14.72
C ALA A 66 -33.34 3.70 14.19
N SER A 67 -33.66 3.58 12.90
CA SER A 67 -33.98 2.28 12.29
C SER A 67 -32.79 1.32 12.33
N LEU A 68 -31.58 1.83 12.11
CA LEU A 68 -30.35 1.04 12.09
C LEU A 68 -29.89 0.59 13.50
N LYS A 69 -30.16 1.37 14.56
CA LYS A 69 -29.82 0.99 15.96
C LYS A 69 -30.44 -0.34 16.38
N SER A 70 -31.64 -0.64 15.88
CA SER A 70 -32.33 -1.92 16.13
C SER A 70 -31.63 -3.12 15.47
N LYS A 71 -30.72 -2.89 14.52
CA LYS A 71 -30.11 -3.89 13.63
C LYS A 71 -28.63 -4.14 13.97
N SER A 72 -28.35 -4.30 15.27
CA SER A 72 -27.02 -4.40 15.90
C SER A 72 -25.92 -5.10 15.08
N ILE A 73 -24.71 -4.54 15.19
CA ILE A 73 -23.48 -5.15 14.66
C ILE A 73 -23.01 -6.19 15.67
N ALA A 74 -22.69 -7.41 15.22
CA ALA A 74 -22.21 -8.45 16.12
C ALA A 74 -20.87 -8.03 16.77
N PRO A 75 -20.52 -8.48 17.99
CA PRO A 75 -19.27 -8.11 18.65
C PRO A 75 -18.03 -8.34 17.77
N LYS A 76 -18.01 -9.45 17.02
CA LYS A 76 -16.98 -9.75 16.03
C LYS A 76 -16.85 -8.66 14.94
N GLY A 77 -17.98 -8.17 14.45
CA GLY A 77 -18.04 -7.09 13.46
C GLY A 77 -17.62 -5.74 14.03
N GLN A 78 -18.01 -5.43 15.27
CA GLN A 78 -17.57 -4.23 15.99
C GLN A 78 -16.04 -4.20 16.14
N ARG A 79 -15.42 -5.35 16.49
CA ARG A 79 -13.97 -5.44 16.57
C ARG A 79 -13.28 -5.22 15.23
N LEU A 80 -13.82 -5.77 14.15
CA LEU A 80 -13.28 -5.57 12.80
C LEU A 80 -13.36 -4.10 12.35
N LEU A 81 -14.41 -3.38 12.74
CA LEU A 81 -14.52 -1.94 12.49
C LEU A 81 -13.44 -1.17 13.26
N GLN A 82 -13.25 -1.49 14.55
CA GLN A 82 -12.19 -0.89 15.36
C GLN A 82 -10.82 -1.15 14.73
N ASP A 83 -10.53 -2.41 14.38
CA ASP A 83 -9.25 -2.76 13.77
C ASP A 83 -9.06 -2.00 12.44
N LEU A 84 -10.09 -1.89 11.59
CA LEU A 84 -10.01 -1.10 10.36
C LEU A 84 -9.71 0.38 10.62
N LEU A 85 -10.39 1.01 11.60
CA LEU A 85 -10.17 2.42 11.95
C LEU A 85 -8.75 2.66 12.45
N GLU A 86 -8.26 1.80 13.35
CA GLU A 86 -6.89 1.85 13.86
C GLU A 86 -5.86 1.73 12.72
N HIS A 87 -6.10 0.85 11.75
CA HIS A 87 -5.22 0.66 10.60
C HIS A 87 -5.24 1.82 9.62
N CYS A 88 -6.41 2.42 9.37
CA CYS A 88 -6.53 3.64 8.59
C CYS A 88 -5.77 4.80 9.27
N LEU A 89 -5.96 4.99 10.58
CA LEU A 89 -5.25 6.04 11.34
C LEU A 89 -3.74 5.81 11.36
N PHE A 90 -3.29 4.58 11.59
CA PHE A 90 -1.87 4.23 11.54
C PHE A 90 -1.28 4.58 10.18
N TYR A 91 -1.94 4.19 9.09
CA TYR A 91 -1.51 4.55 7.74
C TYR A 91 -1.40 6.07 7.58
N LEU A 92 -2.48 6.81 7.87
CA LEU A 92 -2.52 8.26 7.69
C LEU A 92 -1.41 8.97 8.48
N ASN A 93 -1.09 8.48 9.67
CA ASN A 93 0.03 8.99 10.47
C ASN A 93 1.37 8.78 9.77
N GLN A 94 1.60 7.63 9.10
CA GLN A 94 2.82 7.41 8.32
C GLN A 94 2.98 8.38 7.15
N GLN A 95 1.87 8.79 6.54
CA GLN A 95 1.91 9.76 5.44
C GLN A 95 2.17 11.19 5.95
N LYS A 96 1.61 11.57 7.10
CA LYS A 96 1.75 12.92 7.70
C LYS A 96 3.13 13.18 8.31
N ILE A 97 3.83 12.15 8.77
CA ILE A 97 5.21 12.30 9.29
C ILE A 97 6.16 12.78 8.19
N ASN A 98 5.88 12.43 6.93
CA ASN A 98 6.77 12.67 5.79
C ASN A 98 6.35 13.83 4.88
N SER A 99 5.16 14.42 5.07
CA SER A 99 4.65 15.52 4.24
C SER A 99 3.61 16.37 4.98
N LYS A 100 3.60 17.69 4.71
CA LYS A 100 2.56 18.61 5.20
C LYS A 100 1.18 18.35 4.56
N GLN A 101 1.13 17.62 3.44
CA GLN A 101 -0.09 17.28 2.72
C GLN A 101 -0.19 15.77 2.48
N LEU A 102 -1.40 15.22 2.57
CA LEU A 102 -1.67 13.83 2.24
C LEU A 102 -1.46 13.58 0.73
N THR A 103 -0.82 12.46 0.39
CA THR A 103 -0.77 11.94 -0.98
C THR A 103 -2.17 11.57 -1.47
N VAL A 104 -2.36 11.39 -2.78
CA VAL A 104 -3.64 10.93 -3.35
C VAL A 104 -4.06 9.58 -2.73
N GLU A 105 -3.11 8.65 -2.56
CA GLU A 105 -3.36 7.39 -1.84
C GLU A 105 -3.77 7.64 -0.38
N GLY A 106 -3.14 8.59 0.30
CA GLY A 106 -3.51 9.01 1.65
C GLY A 106 -4.93 9.59 1.73
N GLN A 107 -5.37 10.34 0.73
CA GLN A 107 -6.75 10.84 0.62
C GLN A 107 -7.76 9.69 0.42
N ASP A 108 -7.40 8.67 -0.37
CA ASP A 108 -8.23 7.48 -0.55
C ASP A 108 -8.37 6.71 0.79
N VAL A 109 -7.29 6.59 1.57
CA VAL A 109 -7.34 5.98 2.92
C VAL A 109 -8.19 6.83 3.88
N GLU A 110 -8.09 8.16 3.81
CA GLU A 110 -8.91 9.06 4.63
C GLU A 110 -10.40 8.95 4.29
N SER A 111 -10.74 8.78 3.01
CA SER A 111 -12.10 8.52 2.56
C SER A 111 -12.64 7.22 3.17
N ILE A 112 -11.85 6.14 3.15
CA ILE A 112 -12.20 4.87 3.80
C ILE A 112 -12.44 5.07 5.30
N TYR A 113 -11.55 5.79 6.00
CA TYR A 113 -11.72 6.11 7.42
C TYR A 113 -13.06 6.79 7.69
N LYS A 114 -13.37 7.85 6.94
CA LYS A 114 -14.63 8.61 7.08
C LYS A 114 -15.85 7.74 6.80
N GLN A 115 -15.80 6.86 5.81
CA GLN A 115 -16.89 5.93 5.50
C GLN A 115 -17.12 4.90 6.62
N ILE A 116 -16.06 4.43 7.27
CA ILE A 116 -16.15 3.46 8.37
C ILE A 116 -16.66 4.14 9.64
N ASP A 117 -16.15 5.33 9.94
CA ASP A 117 -16.63 6.17 11.05
C ASP A 117 -18.11 6.50 10.88
N TYR A 118 -18.54 6.84 9.66
CA TYR A 118 -19.94 7.06 9.32
C TYR A 118 -20.81 5.80 9.46
N PHE A 119 -20.27 4.62 9.10
CA PHE A 119 -20.96 3.35 9.28
C PHE A 119 -21.13 3.00 10.77
N GLN A 120 -20.25 3.52 11.63
CA GLN A 120 -20.20 3.22 13.04
C GLN A 120 -21.16 4.11 13.86
N GLN A 121 -22.07 3.49 14.61
CA GLN A 121 -22.98 4.18 15.53
C GLN A 121 -22.44 4.29 16.98
N LYS A 122 -21.12 4.55 17.15
CA LYS A 122 -20.43 4.81 18.43
C LYS A 122 -20.65 3.84 19.61
N THR A 123 -20.46 2.54 19.42
CA THR A 123 -20.23 1.61 20.56
C THR A 123 -19.23 0.51 20.21
N PHE A 124 -18.20 0.35 21.05
CA PHE A 124 -17.23 -0.74 20.99
C PHE A 124 -17.40 -1.66 22.20
N SER A 125 -17.43 -2.97 21.96
CA SER A 125 -17.26 -3.97 23.01
C SER A 125 -15.80 -4.43 23.07
N ALA A 126 -15.33 -4.76 24.27
CA ALA A 126 -14.00 -5.34 24.47
C ALA A 126 -13.99 -6.78 23.91
N ALA A 127 -13.62 -6.92 22.65
CA ALA A 127 -13.43 -8.20 21.98
C ALA A 127 -11.97 -8.36 21.53
N ASN A 128 -11.48 -9.60 21.58
CA ASN A 128 -10.12 -9.93 21.15
C ASN A 128 -9.96 -9.73 19.64
N LYS A 129 -8.77 -9.26 19.23
CA LYS A 129 -8.37 -9.11 17.83
C LYS A 129 -8.63 -10.40 17.07
N ASN A 130 -9.38 -10.33 15.97
CA ASN A 130 -9.86 -11.51 15.25
C ASN A 130 -9.40 -11.55 13.77
N CYS A 131 -8.59 -10.57 13.36
CA CYS A 131 -8.03 -10.45 12.03
C CYS A 131 -6.55 -10.06 12.10
N THR A 132 -5.75 -10.52 11.15
CA THR A 132 -4.33 -10.17 11.08
C THR A 132 -4.16 -8.84 10.34
N ASP A 133 -3.15 -8.07 10.73
CA ASP A 133 -2.91 -6.72 10.17
C ASP A 133 -2.71 -6.77 8.65
N VAL A 134 -1.99 -7.79 8.18
CA VAL A 134 -1.80 -8.08 6.75
C VAL A 134 -3.13 -8.26 6.02
N LYS A 135 -4.12 -8.93 6.61
CA LYS A 135 -5.45 -9.12 5.98
C LYS A 135 -6.21 -7.79 5.90
N ILE A 136 -6.09 -6.94 6.92
CA ILE A 136 -6.74 -5.63 6.98
C ILE A 136 -6.14 -4.70 5.93
N TYR A 137 -4.82 -4.51 5.91
CA TYR A 137 -4.15 -3.68 4.92
C TYR A 137 -4.39 -4.19 3.49
N ARG A 138 -4.38 -5.50 3.26
CA ARG A 138 -4.75 -6.05 1.95
C ARG A 138 -6.19 -5.72 1.55
N ALA A 139 -7.14 -5.66 2.48
CA ALA A 139 -8.51 -5.27 2.19
C ALA A 139 -8.60 -3.79 1.81
N ILE A 140 -7.96 -2.90 2.58
CA ILE A 140 -7.86 -1.46 2.31
C ILE A 140 -7.26 -1.23 0.92
N MET A 141 -6.09 -1.79 0.65
CA MET A 141 -5.40 -1.62 -0.63
C MET A 141 -6.19 -2.20 -1.81
N THR A 142 -6.84 -3.36 -1.63
CA THR A 142 -7.71 -3.92 -2.68
C THR A 142 -8.88 -2.98 -2.97
N HIS A 143 -9.40 -2.27 -1.96
CA HIS A 143 -10.49 -1.32 -2.14
C HIS A 143 -10.02 -0.10 -2.93
N ILE A 144 -8.92 0.53 -2.51
CA ILE A 144 -8.30 1.69 -3.19
C ILE A 144 -8.04 1.37 -4.66
N LYS A 145 -7.43 0.21 -4.95
CA LYS A 145 -7.11 -0.24 -6.31
C LYS A 145 -8.30 -0.17 -7.28
N ASN A 146 -9.53 -0.41 -6.81
CA ASN A 146 -10.70 -0.49 -7.69
C ASN A 146 -11.17 0.88 -8.20
N PHE A 147 -10.76 1.98 -7.55
CA PHE A 147 -11.24 3.33 -7.84
C PHE A 147 -10.12 4.33 -8.09
N ALA A 148 -8.88 3.98 -7.74
CA ALA A 148 -7.71 4.82 -7.90
C ALA A 148 -7.33 5.08 -9.38
N LEU A 149 -6.76 6.27 -9.62
CA LEU A 149 -6.11 6.62 -10.89
C LEU A 149 -4.93 5.67 -11.19
N GLN A 150 -4.54 5.57 -12.47
CA GLN A 150 -3.57 4.56 -12.93
C GLN A 150 -2.25 4.55 -12.15
N ASP A 151 -1.68 5.72 -11.84
CA ASP A 151 -0.40 5.82 -11.13
C ASP A 151 -0.50 5.34 -9.68
N VAL A 152 -1.56 5.75 -8.96
CA VAL A 152 -1.88 5.26 -7.61
C VAL A 152 -2.17 3.77 -7.63
N ARG A 153 -2.88 3.27 -8.66
CA ARG A 153 -3.20 1.85 -8.82
C ARG A 153 -1.95 0.98 -8.93
N LEU A 154 -0.92 1.46 -9.63
CA LEU A 154 0.36 0.75 -9.75
C LEU A 154 1.10 0.70 -8.41
N ALA A 155 1.16 1.81 -7.67
CA ALA A 155 1.77 1.84 -6.34
C ALA A 155 1.05 0.91 -5.35
N VAL A 156 -0.28 0.92 -5.36
CA VAL A 156 -1.13 0.04 -4.55
C VAL A 156 -0.97 -1.43 -4.94
N ASP A 157 -0.80 -1.74 -6.23
CA ASP A 157 -0.54 -3.10 -6.70
C ASP A 157 0.80 -3.64 -6.17
N ASP A 158 1.83 -2.81 -6.15
CA ASP A 158 3.12 -3.18 -5.57
C ASP A 158 3.00 -3.43 -4.07
N LYS A 159 2.33 -2.54 -3.32
CA LYS A 159 2.08 -2.73 -1.87
C LYS A 159 1.27 -4.01 -1.60
N LEU A 160 0.26 -4.30 -2.42
CA LEU A 160 -0.53 -5.53 -2.32
C LEU A 160 0.32 -6.79 -2.52
N ALA A 161 1.23 -6.76 -3.48
CA ALA A 161 2.15 -7.87 -3.71
C ALA A 161 3.09 -8.05 -2.51
N GLN A 162 3.67 -6.96 -2.01
CA GLN A 162 4.54 -6.98 -0.83
C GLN A 162 3.85 -7.57 0.40
N LEU A 163 2.63 -7.11 0.70
CA LEU A 163 1.82 -7.63 1.82
C LEU A 163 1.49 -9.13 1.66
N LYS A 164 1.29 -9.63 0.43
CA LYS A 164 1.06 -11.07 0.18
C LYS A 164 2.29 -11.92 0.49
N HIS A 165 3.48 -11.34 0.32
CA HIS A 165 4.76 -12.03 0.48
C HIS A 165 5.44 -11.72 1.81
N LEU A 166 4.76 -11.14 2.80
CA LEU A 166 5.32 -11.06 4.15
C LEU A 166 5.50 -12.46 4.75
N ASP A 167 6.67 -12.70 5.35
CA ASP A 167 6.99 -13.99 5.96
C ASP A 167 6.08 -14.23 7.17
N LYS A 168 5.38 -15.37 7.17
CA LYS A 168 4.43 -15.74 8.24
C LYS A 168 5.14 -16.14 9.54
N SER A 169 6.45 -16.32 9.51
CA SER A 169 7.28 -16.66 10.68
C SER A 169 7.83 -15.43 11.41
N LEU A 170 7.55 -14.21 10.93
CA LEU A 170 7.94 -12.98 11.61
C LEU A 170 7.27 -12.90 12.98
N ASN A 171 8.04 -12.45 13.99
CA ASN A 171 7.46 -12.00 15.25
C ASN A 171 6.65 -10.70 15.02
N ASP A 172 5.79 -10.35 15.98
CA ASP A 172 4.89 -9.21 15.84
C ASP A 172 5.63 -7.88 15.58
N ALA A 173 6.76 -7.65 16.26
CA ALA A 173 7.52 -6.42 16.12
C ALA A 173 8.13 -6.25 14.72
N ASP A 174 8.69 -7.32 14.17
CA ASP A 174 9.26 -7.31 12.83
C ASP A 174 8.16 -7.27 11.76
N LEU A 175 7.03 -7.95 11.98
CA LEU A 175 5.87 -7.86 11.10
C LEU A 175 5.32 -6.44 11.01
N THR A 176 5.12 -5.77 12.15
CA THR A 176 4.68 -4.37 12.20
C THR A 176 5.66 -3.46 11.46
N ARG A 177 6.98 -3.66 11.64
CA ARG A 177 8.00 -2.87 10.93
C ARG A 177 7.98 -3.11 9.43
N SER A 178 7.86 -4.35 8.96
CA SER A 178 7.78 -4.62 7.52
C SER A 178 6.52 -4.03 6.91
N ILE A 179 5.37 -4.13 7.60
CA ILE A 179 4.13 -3.47 7.18
C ILE A 179 4.35 -1.96 7.10
N HIS A 180 4.92 -1.34 8.14
CA HIS A 180 5.24 0.09 8.14
C HIS A 180 6.03 0.48 6.90
N ASN A 181 7.12 -0.22 6.60
CA ASN A 181 7.96 0.07 5.44
C ASN A 181 7.22 -0.08 4.10
N ILE A 182 6.31 -1.06 4.00
CA ILE A 182 5.47 -1.25 2.81
C ILE A 182 4.48 -0.09 2.64
N LEU A 183 3.89 0.40 3.73
CA LEU A 183 2.91 1.50 3.69
C LEU A 183 3.59 2.86 3.48
N GLU A 184 4.78 3.04 4.06
CA GLU A 184 5.58 4.26 3.97
C GLU A 184 6.15 4.46 2.57
N LEU A 185 6.32 3.38 1.78
CA LEU A 185 7.03 3.36 0.49
C LEU A 185 6.94 4.70 -0.23
N LYS A 186 8.05 5.44 -0.06
CA LYS A 186 8.26 6.77 -0.59
C LYS A 186 7.98 6.69 -2.08
N GLU A 187 7.26 7.68 -2.61
CA GLU A 187 7.38 8.00 -4.02
C GLU A 187 8.83 8.46 -4.25
N PHE A 188 9.75 7.52 -4.39
CA PHE A 188 11.09 7.85 -4.83
C PHE A 188 10.93 8.30 -6.28
N GLU A 189 11.40 9.50 -6.62
CA GLU A 189 11.39 10.04 -7.98
C GLU A 189 11.95 9.05 -9.03
N ASN A 190 12.77 8.08 -8.60
CA ASN A 190 13.44 7.10 -9.45
C ASN A 190 12.66 5.80 -9.67
N THR A 191 11.53 5.58 -8.98
CA THR A 191 10.83 4.29 -8.97
C THR A 191 10.44 3.87 -10.39
N GLN A 192 9.99 4.80 -11.23
CA GLN A 192 9.61 4.47 -12.62
C GLN A 192 10.81 4.05 -13.49
N TRP A 193 11.92 4.79 -13.43
CA TRP A 193 13.12 4.43 -14.20
C TRP A 193 13.74 3.13 -13.69
N LEU A 194 13.79 2.93 -12.37
CA LEU A 194 14.31 1.70 -11.77
C LEU A 194 13.42 0.49 -12.13
N LYS A 195 12.10 0.65 -12.13
CA LYS A 195 11.15 -0.37 -12.63
C LYS A 195 11.33 -0.69 -14.12
N ARG A 196 11.76 0.28 -14.95
CA ARG A 196 12.05 0.03 -16.38
C ARG A 196 13.29 -0.85 -16.57
N ILE A 197 14.33 -0.66 -15.76
CA ILE A 197 15.58 -1.44 -15.85
C ILE A 197 15.50 -2.77 -15.08
N TYR A 198 14.88 -2.76 -13.90
CA TYR A 198 14.57 -3.93 -13.09
C TYR A 198 13.15 -4.40 -13.41
N LYS A 199 12.96 -4.99 -14.60
CA LYS A 199 11.68 -5.48 -15.16
C LYS A 199 11.00 -6.61 -14.36
N LYS A 200 11.30 -6.77 -13.06
CA LYS A 200 10.74 -7.83 -12.24
C LYS A 200 9.55 -7.32 -11.45
N ARG A 201 8.47 -8.08 -11.56
CA ARG A 201 7.21 -7.77 -10.91
C ARG A 201 7.22 -8.34 -9.49
N PRO A 202 6.61 -7.66 -8.50
CA PRO A 202 6.61 -8.11 -7.11
C PRO A 202 5.82 -9.40 -6.87
N ASP A 203 5.16 -9.94 -7.89
CA ASP A 203 4.37 -11.18 -7.91
C ASP A 203 5.06 -12.37 -8.60
N PHE A 204 6.34 -12.27 -8.99
CA PHE A 204 7.03 -13.40 -9.62
C PHE A 204 7.41 -14.47 -8.59
N PHE A 205 6.90 -15.70 -8.77
CA PHE A 205 7.31 -16.84 -7.96
C PHE A 205 8.80 -17.12 -8.17
N HIS A 206 9.55 -17.12 -7.07
CA HIS A 206 10.96 -17.50 -7.06
C HIS A 206 11.09 -18.82 -6.33
N ALA A 207 11.75 -19.79 -6.97
CA ALA A 207 12.06 -21.07 -6.33
C ALA A 207 13.06 -20.90 -5.16
N CYS A 208 13.88 -19.85 -5.20
CA CYS A 208 14.84 -19.50 -4.15
C CYS A 208 14.66 -18.02 -3.78
N PRO A 209 13.60 -17.63 -3.04
CA PRO A 209 13.40 -16.23 -2.67
C PRO A 209 14.52 -15.79 -1.72
N VAL A 210 15.21 -14.70 -2.06
CA VAL A 210 16.21 -14.11 -1.16
C VAL A 210 15.54 -13.50 0.05
N LYS A 211 16.15 -13.65 1.22
CA LYS A 211 15.69 -13.04 2.47
C LYS A 211 16.73 -12.04 2.97
N ALA A 212 16.28 -11.04 3.73
CA ALA A 212 17.17 -10.11 4.41
C ALA A 212 17.83 -10.79 5.62
N GLN A 213 18.88 -11.58 5.36
CA GLN A 213 19.63 -12.32 6.37
C GLN A 213 21.12 -12.04 6.23
N GLY A 214 21.82 -11.97 7.37
CA GLY A 214 23.27 -11.75 7.45
C GLY A 214 23.66 -10.60 8.38
N ALA A 215 24.91 -10.62 8.85
CA ALA A 215 25.45 -9.56 9.70
C ALA A 215 25.48 -8.22 8.94
N GLY A 216 25.15 -7.12 9.65
CA GLY A 216 25.23 -5.76 9.12
C GLY A 216 24.10 -5.34 8.17
N ILE A 217 23.06 -6.14 7.98
CA ILE A 217 21.87 -5.69 7.24
C ILE A 217 20.98 -4.81 8.11
N SER A 218 20.61 -3.64 7.58
CA SER A 218 19.77 -2.69 8.31
C SER A 218 18.41 -3.31 8.68
N LYS A 219 17.89 -2.93 9.85
CA LYS A 219 16.57 -3.36 10.35
C LYS A 219 15.42 -3.02 9.40
N ILE A 220 15.59 -2.02 8.53
CA ILE A 220 14.57 -1.62 7.55
C ILE A 220 14.31 -2.70 6.50
N TYR A 221 15.29 -3.57 6.23
CA TYR A 221 15.13 -4.65 5.25
C TYR A 221 14.56 -5.93 5.87
N GLN A 222 14.52 -6.02 7.20
CA GLN A 222 14.03 -7.22 7.89
C GLN A 222 12.57 -7.49 7.53
N GLY A 223 12.28 -8.76 7.24
CA GLY A 223 10.97 -9.24 6.79
C GLY A 223 10.63 -8.99 5.32
N LEU A 224 11.47 -8.26 4.57
CA LEU A 224 11.38 -8.18 3.11
C LEU A 224 12.02 -9.42 2.46
N GLN A 225 11.48 -9.82 1.30
CA GLN A 225 12.00 -10.95 0.53
C GLN A 225 11.88 -10.76 -0.99
N GLY A 226 12.64 -11.55 -1.73
CA GLY A 226 12.54 -11.66 -3.18
C GLY A 226 12.84 -10.34 -3.91
N ASP A 227 12.03 -10.03 -4.92
CA ASP A 227 12.24 -8.84 -5.76
C ASP A 227 11.99 -7.54 -5.01
N VAL A 228 11.12 -7.57 -4.00
CA VAL A 228 10.81 -6.42 -3.14
C VAL A 228 12.05 -6.01 -2.36
N LEU A 229 12.68 -6.96 -1.67
CA LEU A 229 13.91 -6.71 -0.94
C LEU A 229 15.00 -6.13 -1.85
N LYS A 230 15.16 -6.71 -3.05
CA LYS A 230 16.14 -6.22 -4.03
C LYS A 230 15.81 -4.82 -4.53
N MET A 231 14.54 -4.50 -4.77
CA MET A 231 14.10 -3.17 -5.15
C MET A 231 14.43 -2.14 -4.08
N CYS A 232 14.06 -2.38 -2.82
CA CYS A 232 14.37 -1.46 -1.72
C CYS A 232 15.89 -1.25 -1.57
N ILE A 233 16.69 -2.32 -1.66
CA ILE A 233 18.16 -2.19 -1.63
C ILE A 233 18.69 -1.37 -2.82
N LEU A 234 18.16 -1.58 -4.03
CA LEU A 234 18.56 -0.81 -5.22
C LEU A 234 18.20 0.66 -5.07
N GLU A 235 17.02 0.99 -4.57
CA GLU A 235 16.58 2.37 -4.36
C GLU A 235 17.47 3.11 -3.37
N ASP A 236 17.71 2.53 -2.19
CA ASP A 236 18.56 3.13 -1.16
C ASP A 236 20.00 3.32 -1.68
N CYS A 237 20.55 2.31 -2.35
CA CYS A 237 21.90 2.35 -2.90
C CYS A 237 22.04 3.43 -3.99
N ILE A 238 21.06 3.55 -4.89
CA ILE A 238 21.07 4.59 -5.95
C ILE A 238 20.92 5.98 -5.33
N ALA A 239 20.11 6.13 -4.28
CA ALA A 239 20.00 7.38 -3.53
C ALA A 239 21.34 7.77 -2.89
N GLU A 240 22.04 6.83 -2.25
CA GLU A 240 23.41 7.03 -1.72
C GLU A 240 24.38 7.46 -2.84
N PHE A 241 24.34 6.80 -3.99
CA PHE A 241 25.21 7.12 -5.12
C PHE A 241 24.95 8.50 -5.73
N LYS A 242 23.70 8.97 -5.74
CA LYS A 242 23.36 10.32 -6.19
C LYS A 242 23.99 11.42 -5.34
N GLN A 243 24.21 11.16 -4.05
CA GLN A 243 24.81 12.15 -3.14
C GLN A 243 26.30 12.40 -3.41
N THR A 244 26.98 11.53 -4.15
CA THR A 244 28.39 11.75 -4.52
C THR A 244 28.51 12.89 -5.54
N THR A 245 29.52 13.75 -5.41
CA THR A 245 29.67 14.94 -6.26
C THR A 245 30.55 14.72 -7.48
N THR A 246 31.43 13.69 -7.46
CA THR A 246 32.35 13.39 -8.57
C THR A 246 32.22 11.93 -9.06
N SER A 247 32.78 11.66 -10.23
CA SER A 247 32.84 10.30 -10.79
C SER A 247 33.74 9.39 -9.96
N GLU A 248 34.86 9.91 -9.44
CA GLU A 248 35.79 9.15 -8.62
C GLU A 248 35.16 8.74 -7.28
N ALA A 249 34.44 9.66 -6.64
CA ALA A 249 33.71 9.37 -5.40
C ALA A 249 32.61 8.32 -5.64
N LEU A 250 31.90 8.41 -6.76
CA LEU A 250 30.91 7.40 -7.15
C LEU A 250 31.55 6.01 -7.33
N THR A 251 32.69 5.93 -8.02
CA THR A 251 33.42 4.66 -8.19
C THR A 251 33.84 4.06 -6.85
N GLN A 252 34.38 4.88 -5.94
CA GLN A 252 34.77 4.42 -4.61
C GLN A 252 33.57 3.92 -3.80
N CYS A 253 32.45 4.65 -3.81
CA CYS A 253 31.21 4.22 -3.17
C CYS A 253 30.70 2.89 -3.75
N TYR A 254 30.75 2.71 -5.07
CA TYR A 254 30.34 1.47 -5.72
C TYR A 254 31.23 0.28 -5.34
N GLU A 255 32.55 0.45 -5.33
CA GLU A 255 33.49 -0.60 -4.92
C GLU A 255 33.35 -0.96 -3.43
N ALA A 256 33.07 0.02 -2.57
CA ALA A 256 32.74 -0.24 -1.17
C ALA A 256 31.42 -1.02 -1.04
N PHE A 257 30.40 -0.63 -1.81
CA PHE A 257 29.10 -1.29 -1.80
C PHE A 257 29.20 -2.78 -2.18
N LYS A 258 30.05 -3.15 -3.14
CA LYS A 258 30.27 -4.56 -3.55
C LYS A 258 30.66 -5.49 -2.40
N LYS A 259 31.26 -4.96 -1.34
CA LYS A 259 31.69 -5.74 -0.17
C LYS A 259 30.57 -5.95 0.86
N THR A 260 29.42 -5.31 0.68
CA THR A 260 28.32 -5.32 1.66
C THR A 260 27.39 -6.53 1.54
N THR A 261 26.67 -6.84 2.62
CA THR A 261 25.59 -7.83 2.63
C THR A 261 24.48 -7.46 1.63
N ARG A 262 24.21 -6.16 1.46
CA ARG A 262 23.26 -5.64 0.45
C ARG A 262 23.62 -6.08 -0.96
N TYR A 263 24.89 -5.94 -1.34
CA TYR A 263 25.36 -6.40 -2.65
C TYR A 263 25.28 -7.93 -2.81
N LYS A 264 25.64 -8.68 -1.76
CA LYS A 264 25.50 -10.15 -1.77
C LYS A 264 24.05 -10.57 -2.07
N ILE A 265 23.07 -9.94 -1.43
CA ILE A 265 21.64 -10.18 -1.70
C ILE A 265 21.26 -9.84 -3.14
N LEU A 266 21.71 -8.70 -3.67
CA LEU A 266 21.47 -8.35 -5.08
C LEU A 266 22.08 -9.37 -6.04
N SER A 267 23.28 -9.89 -5.72
CA SER A 267 23.98 -10.89 -6.54
C SER A 267 23.38 -12.29 -6.46
N GLN A 268 22.57 -12.61 -5.46
CA GLN A 268 21.97 -13.94 -5.32
C GLN A 268 20.86 -14.17 -6.34
N GLY A 269 20.94 -15.29 -7.07
CA GLY A 269 19.90 -15.76 -7.98
C GLY A 269 18.63 -16.11 -7.22
N GLN A 270 17.48 -15.96 -7.88
CA GLN A 270 16.18 -16.29 -7.29
C GLN A 270 15.43 -17.41 -8.03
N GLY A 271 15.78 -17.65 -9.30
CA GLY A 271 15.27 -18.77 -10.07
C GLY A 271 16.22 -19.97 -9.96
N LEU A 272 15.67 -21.18 -9.97
CA LEU A 272 16.45 -22.45 -9.93
C LEU A 272 17.59 -22.45 -10.95
N THR A 273 17.30 -22.13 -12.21
CA THR A 273 18.31 -22.05 -13.28
C THR A 273 19.36 -20.97 -13.02
N THR A 274 18.99 -19.85 -12.40
CA THR A 274 19.95 -18.80 -12.08
C THR A 274 20.83 -19.19 -10.89
N CYS A 275 20.28 -19.88 -9.89
CA CYS A 275 21.06 -20.38 -8.76
C CYS A 275 22.05 -21.47 -9.21
N LEU A 276 21.59 -22.43 -10.02
CA LEU A 276 22.45 -23.49 -10.56
C LEU A 276 23.57 -22.94 -11.45
N LEU A 277 23.26 -21.97 -12.33
CA LEU A 277 24.24 -21.36 -13.23
C LEU A 277 25.11 -20.28 -12.56
N GLN A 278 24.84 -19.89 -11.32
CA GLN A 278 25.73 -19.04 -10.54
C GLN A 278 26.91 -19.82 -9.95
N HIS A 279 26.73 -21.13 -9.75
CA HIS A 279 27.77 -22.03 -9.26
C HIS A 279 28.64 -22.63 -10.38
N THR A 280 28.36 -22.32 -11.65
CA THR A 280 29.17 -22.73 -12.81
C THR A 280 30.04 -21.57 -13.33
N PHE A 281 31.14 -21.89 -14.01
CA PHE A 281 32.24 -20.99 -14.42
C PHE A 281 31.86 -19.75 -15.29
N PHE A 282 30.59 -19.60 -15.69
CA PHE A 282 30.07 -18.44 -16.44
C PHE A 282 28.98 -17.66 -15.68
N GLY A 283 29.12 -17.58 -14.35
CA GLY A 283 28.17 -17.01 -13.40
C GLY A 283 27.31 -15.88 -13.96
N LYS A 284 26.03 -16.20 -14.26
CA LYS A 284 25.11 -15.23 -14.87
C LYS A 284 24.80 -14.11 -13.87
N LYS A 285 25.16 -12.87 -14.21
CA LYS A 285 24.77 -11.68 -13.44
C LYS A 285 23.24 -11.62 -13.30
N THR A 286 22.76 -11.38 -12.09
CA THR A 286 21.33 -11.22 -11.81
C THR A 286 20.78 -9.95 -12.44
N THR A 287 19.47 -9.90 -12.64
CA THR A 287 18.79 -8.69 -13.13
C THR A 287 19.04 -7.48 -12.22
N SER A 288 19.16 -7.69 -10.91
CA SER A 288 19.45 -6.65 -9.92
C SER A 288 20.86 -6.08 -10.09
N ILE A 289 21.87 -6.92 -10.30
CA ILE A 289 23.23 -6.44 -10.57
C ILE A 289 23.30 -5.71 -11.91
N LYS A 290 22.61 -6.20 -12.95
CA LYS A 290 22.53 -5.50 -14.23
C LYS A 290 21.88 -4.11 -14.10
N ALA A 291 20.79 -4.01 -13.34
CA ALA A 291 20.12 -2.75 -13.07
C ALA A 291 21.03 -1.78 -12.28
N LEU A 292 21.76 -2.27 -11.29
CA LEU A 292 22.73 -1.49 -10.53
C LEU A 292 23.88 -0.97 -11.42
N GLU A 293 24.44 -1.81 -12.29
CA GLU A 293 25.52 -1.41 -13.22
C GLU A 293 25.04 -0.36 -14.22
N GLN A 294 23.82 -0.51 -14.75
CA GLN A 294 23.19 0.51 -15.60
C GLN A 294 23.00 1.83 -14.85
N ALA A 295 22.58 1.76 -13.59
CA ALA A 295 22.38 2.94 -12.75
C ALA A 295 23.68 3.71 -12.50
N VAL A 296 24.74 3.00 -12.11
CA VAL A 296 26.07 3.59 -11.90
C VAL A 296 26.58 4.23 -13.20
N ALA A 297 26.47 3.54 -14.34
CA ALA A 297 26.90 4.07 -15.63
C ALA A 297 26.17 5.37 -16.00
N SER A 298 24.85 5.44 -15.80
CA SER A 298 24.07 6.66 -16.04
C SER A 298 24.47 7.83 -15.13
N LEU A 299 24.75 7.56 -13.85
CA LEU A 299 25.21 8.59 -12.92
C LEU A 299 26.63 9.07 -13.25
N THR A 300 27.52 8.17 -13.65
CA THR A 300 28.87 8.52 -14.10
C THR A 300 28.85 9.43 -15.32
N SER A 301 27.96 9.18 -16.31
CA SER A 301 27.86 10.04 -17.50
C SER A 301 27.36 11.45 -17.18
N GLN A 302 26.49 11.60 -16.18
CA GLN A 302 25.97 12.90 -15.74
C GLN A 302 27.01 13.74 -14.97
N LYS A 303 28.00 13.09 -14.36
CA LYS A 303 29.04 13.73 -13.53
C LYS A 303 30.32 14.05 -14.30
N ARG A 304 30.35 13.83 -15.62
CA ARG A 304 31.49 14.26 -16.44
C ARG A 304 31.50 15.79 -16.50
N PRO A 305 32.66 16.45 -16.32
CA PRO A 305 32.75 17.89 -16.50
C PRO A 305 32.27 18.24 -17.92
N ILE A 306 31.42 19.26 -18.02
CA ILE A 306 31.11 19.89 -19.31
C ILE A 306 32.42 20.54 -19.75
N ILE A 307 33.07 19.94 -20.75
CA ILE A 307 34.20 20.59 -21.42
C ILE A 307 33.57 21.75 -22.20
N GLU A 308 33.66 22.97 -21.66
CA GLU A 308 33.45 24.18 -22.47
C GLU A 308 34.47 24.13 -23.60
N ILE A 309 33.97 23.87 -24.82
CA ILE A 309 34.76 24.06 -26.02
C ILE A 309 34.94 25.56 -26.17
N ILE A 310 36.04 26.08 -25.61
CA ILE A 310 36.51 27.43 -25.93
C ILE A 310 36.93 27.38 -27.41
N ARG A 311 36.02 27.79 -28.31
CA ARG A 311 36.40 28.21 -29.65
C ARG A 311 37.26 29.46 -29.48
N ARG A 312 38.56 29.32 -29.63
CA ARG A 312 39.44 30.47 -29.89
C ARG A 312 39.14 30.93 -31.32
N GLU A 313 38.58 32.13 -31.42
CA GLU A 313 38.61 32.95 -32.64
C GLU A 313 40.05 33.41 -32.92
#